data_AF-A0A5C6QA29-F1
#
_entry.id   AF-A0A5C6QA29-F1
#
_cell.length_a   1.000
_cell.length_b   1.000
_cell.length_c   1.000
_cell.angle_alpha   90.00
_cell.angle_beta   90.00
_cell.angle_gamma   90.00
#
_symmetry.space_group_name_H-M   'P 1'
#
loop_
_entity.id
_entity.type
_entity.pdbx_description
1 polymer ?
#
loop_
_entity_poly.entity_id
_entity_poly.type
_entity_poly.pdbx_seq_one_letter_code
_entity_poly.pdbx_strand_id
1 'polypeptide(L)'
;MARYNKFTTRFVKYAMVASLAFILIIAGNLVNNITPLTETNNKHQFVEVNTLQTGVGQQTRFSLSDGSRVKLNTNSLIQVSFSKNKRLLTLVKGEASFDVTKDKSRPFTVRVGERSFTALGTIFNIEKKSNKDMELVVTEGRVLITEPHQPIDKITKPLTTLTAEKLPGIVITSGEIATIKNSVYTANKRSSFEQIQRALAWQQGMLVFNGQPLDKALAEVSRYTTTKFEIIDKKLTKTKVSGYFKANDINGLLESLENNFNIQFEKVNNNTIRLSLNTEANH
;
A
#
# COMPACT_ATOMS: atom_id res chain seq x y z
N MET A 1 -71.23 53.29 54.47
CA MET A 1 -70.80 52.30 53.45
C MET A 1 -69.53 52.79 52.79
N ALA A 2 -68.42 52.05 52.97
CA ALA A 2 -67.15 52.06 52.23
C ALA A 2 -65.97 51.91 53.19
N ARG A 3 -65.28 50.75 53.15
CA ARG A 3 -63.83 50.69 53.21
C ARG A 3 -63.34 49.33 52.70
N TYR A 4 -62.72 49.43 51.53
CA TYR A 4 -62.05 48.40 50.73
C TYR A 4 -60.86 47.84 51.52
N ASN A 5 -60.83 46.54 51.83
CA ASN A 5 -59.70 45.93 52.54
C ASN A 5 -58.79 45.16 51.58
N LYS A 6 -57.52 45.56 51.62
CA LYS A 6 -56.52 45.53 50.55
C LYS A 6 -55.53 44.38 50.77
N PHE A 7 -56.03 43.18 51.10
CA PHE A 7 -55.18 42.09 51.63
C PHE A 7 -54.87 40.95 50.65
N THR A 8 -55.50 40.87 49.49
CA THR A 8 -55.33 39.72 48.57
C THR A 8 -54.34 39.93 47.42
N THR A 9 -53.80 41.15 47.23
CA THR A 9 -52.97 41.48 46.05
C THR A 9 -51.46 41.40 46.26
N ARG A 10 -50.97 41.22 47.49
CA ARG A 10 -49.52 41.05 47.75
C ARG A 10 -49.07 39.60 47.62
N PHE A 11 -49.87 38.62 48.04
CA PHE A 11 -49.47 37.20 47.98
C PHE A 11 -49.36 36.63 46.55
N VAL A 12 -50.24 37.06 45.63
CA VAL A 12 -50.22 36.59 44.23
C VAL A 12 -48.97 37.10 43.48
N LYS A 13 -48.46 38.29 43.81
CA LYS A 13 -47.25 38.84 43.17
C LYS A 13 -45.98 38.08 43.55
N TYR A 14 -45.87 37.60 44.80
CA TYR A 14 -44.71 36.79 45.21
C TYR A 14 -44.80 35.35 44.70
N ALA A 15 -46.00 34.79 44.54
CA ALA A 15 -46.19 33.45 43.97
C ALA A 15 -45.79 33.35 42.48
N MET A 16 -46.00 34.41 41.68
CA MET A 16 -45.55 34.47 40.27
C MET A 16 -44.04 34.63 40.13
N VAL A 17 -43.38 35.37 41.04
CA VAL A 17 -41.93 35.60 40.98
C VAL A 17 -41.15 34.35 41.44
N ALA A 18 -41.68 33.62 42.44
CA ALA A 18 -41.07 32.36 42.89
C ALA A 18 -41.14 31.25 41.83
N SER A 19 -42.19 31.21 41.00
CA SER A 19 -42.34 30.21 39.95
C SER A 19 -41.48 30.50 38.71
N LEU A 20 -41.28 31.78 38.34
CA LEU A 20 -40.32 32.17 37.30
C LEU A 20 -38.86 31.92 37.72
N ALA A 21 -38.51 32.17 38.98
CA ALA A 21 -37.17 31.91 39.50
C ALA A 21 -36.85 30.40 39.55
N PHE A 22 -37.84 29.56 39.90
CA PHE A 22 -37.64 28.10 39.95
C PHE A 22 -37.48 27.48 38.55
N ILE A 23 -38.22 27.98 37.55
CA ILE A 23 -38.06 27.54 36.14
C ILE A 23 -36.71 27.97 35.58
N LEU A 24 -36.21 29.17 35.91
CA LEU A 24 -34.89 29.63 35.47
C LEU A 24 -33.74 28.84 36.12
N ILE A 25 -33.88 28.40 37.38
CA ILE A 25 -32.86 27.59 38.06
C ILE A 25 -32.85 26.15 37.53
N ILE A 26 -34.01 25.57 37.19
CA ILE A 26 -34.09 24.25 36.54
C ILE A 26 -33.59 24.32 35.10
N ALA A 27 -33.95 25.36 34.33
CA ALA A 27 -33.44 25.57 32.98
C ALA A 27 -31.92 25.83 32.96
N GLY A 28 -31.41 26.63 33.91
CA GLY A 28 -29.97 26.90 34.04
C GLY A 28 -29.15 25.67 34.43
N ASN A 29 -29.69 24.79 35.28
CA ASN A 29 -29.02 23.52 35.62
C ASN A 29 -29.18 22.45 34.53
N LEU A 30 -30.23 22.48 33.72
CA LEU A 30 -30.32 21.62 32.52
C LEU A 30 -29.32 22.04 31.44
N VAL A 31 -29.12 23.35 31.24
CA VAL A 31 -28.17 23.86 30.23
C VAL A 31 -26.70 23.63 30.64
N ASN A 32 -26.39 23.64 31.93
CA ASN A 32 -25.03 23.39 32.43
C ASN A 32 -24.64 21.90 32.51
N ASN A 33 -25.59 20.98 32.36
CA ASN A 33 -25.35 19.53 32.27
C ASN A 33 -25.52 18.97 30.86
N ILE A 34 -25.70 19.83 29.85
CA ILE A 34 -25.37 19.46 28.48
C ILE A 34 -23.85 19.51 28.41
N THR A 35 -23.19 18.48 28.94
CA THR A 35 -21.89 18.11 28.40
C THR A 35 -22.10 18.05 26.89
N PRO A 36 -21.41 18.87 26.07
CA PRO A 36 -21.44 18.60 24.67
C PRO A 36 -21.02 17.14 24.56
N LEU A 37 -21.88 16.30 23.99
CA LEU A 37 -21.46 15.06 23.39
C LEU A 37 -20.60 15.46 22.18
N THR A 38 -19.46 16.11 22.43
CA THR A 38 -18.26 15.80 21.68
C THR A 38 -18.03 14.34 21.99
N GLU A 39 -18.70 13.47 21.22
CA GLU A 39 -18.05 12.27 20.77
C GLU A 39 -16.65 12.72 20.37
N THR A 40 -15.66 12.42 21.20
CA THR A 40 -14.28 12.31 20.76
C THR A 40 -14.20 11.09 19.85
N ASN A 41 -14.97 11.13 18.76
CA ASN A 41 -14.59 10.56 17.50
C ASN A 41 -13.35 11.36 17.11
N ASN A 42 -12.21 10.97 17.67
CA ASN A 42 -10.89 11.23 17.11
C ASN A 42 -10.85 10.54 15.74
N LYS A 43 -11.64 11.04 14.78
CA LYS A 43 -11.36 10.93 13.37
C LYS A 43 -10.00 11.59 13.26
N HIS A 44 -8.96 10.77 13.17
CA HIS A 44 -7.63 11.23 12.83
C HIS A 44 -7.77 11.95 11.48
N GLN A 45 -8.02 13.25 11.54
CA GLN A 45 -8.27 14.05 10.37
C GLN A 45 -6.97 14.06 9.60
N PHE A 46 -6.99 13.47 8.42
CA PHE A 46 -5.84 13.50 7.53
C PHE A 46 -5.63 14.96 7.11
N VAL A 47 -4.42 15.45 7.34
CA VAL A 47 -3.98 16.80 7.01
C VAL A 47 -3.50 16.84 5.55
N GLU A 48 -3.08 15.70 5.01
CA GLU A 48 -2.68 15.55 3.62
C GLU A 48 -3.30 14.29 3.03
N VAL A 49 -3.98 14.47 1.89
CA VAL A 49 -4.48 13.39 1.05
C VAL A 49 -3.99 13.64 -0.37
N ASN A 50 -3.21 12.72 -0.90
CA ASN A 50 -2.62 12.84 -2.24
C ASN A 50 -2.72 11.50 -2.99
N THR A 51 -2.70 11.55 -4.31
CA THR A 51 -2.67 10.36 -5.18
C THR A 51 -1.42 10.41 -6.05
N LEU A 52 -0.61 9.36 -5.94
CA LEU A 52 0.60 9.16 -6.76
C LEU A 52 0.33 8.05 -7.76
N GLN A 53 0.63 8.27 -9.03
CA GLN A 53 0.36 7.27 -10.07
C GLN A 53 1.36 7.29 -11.22
N THR A 54 1.46 6.18 -11.91
CA THR A 54 2.23 5.97 -13.14
C THR A 54 1.40 5.24 -14.18
N GLY A 55 1.60 5.59 -15.46
CA GLY A 55 1.06 4.84 -16.59
C GLY A 55 1.80 3.53 -16.87
N VAL A 56 1.32 2.76 -17.85
CA VAL A 56 2.03 1.57 -18.37
C VAL A 56 3.38 2.00 -18.97
N GLY A 57 4.45 1.31 -18.60
CA GLY A 57 5.83 1.60 -19.03
C GLY A 57 6.47 2.79 -18.31
N GLN A 58 5.73 3.54 -17.50
CA GLN A 58 6.25 4.69 -16.76
C GLN A 58 6.78 4.29 -15.39
N GLN A 59 7.91 4.87 -15.00
CA GLN A 59 8.38 4.85 -13.61
C GLN A 59 8.61 6.28 -13.13
N THR A 60 8.32 6.58 -11.88
CA THR A 60 8.47 7.95 -11.35
C THR A 60 8.80 7.92 -9.87
N ARG A 61 9.63 8.87 -9.43
CA ARG A 61 9.97 9.08 -8.02
C ARG A 61 9.24 10.30 -7.49
N PHE A 62 8.64 10.16 -6.31
CA PHE A 62 7.91 11.20 -5.59
C PHE A 62 8.56 11.42 -4.22
N SER A 63 8.63 12.67 -3.80
CA SER A 63 8.98 13.05 -2.42
C SER A 63 7.70 13.31 -1.64
N LEU A 64 7.62 12.79 -0.42
CA LEU A 64 6.50 12.98 0.49
C LEU A 64 6.81 14.12 1.49
N SER A 65 5.76 14.68 2.11
CA SER A 65 5.89 15.78 3.07
C SER A 65 6.65 15.43 4.36
N ASP A 66 6.78 14.14 4.69
CA ASP A 66 7.55 13.64 5.83
C ASP A 66 9.04 13.42 5.50
N GLY A 67 9.47 13.77 4.29
CA GLY A 67 10.83 13.57 3.78
C GLY A 67 11.08 12.17 3.19
N SER A 68 10.12 11.24 3.29
CA SER A 68 10.24 9.92 2.67
C SER A 68 10.16 10.01 1.13
N ARG A 69 10.73 9.02 0.44
CA ARG A 69 10.67 8.92 -1.03
C ARG A 69 9.94 7.65 -1.45
N VAL A 70 9.15 7.77 -2.52
CA VAL A 70 8.45 6.65 -3.15
C VAL A 70 8.85 6.58 -4.61
N LYS A 71 9.36 5.44 -5.07
CA LYS A 71 9.48 5.15 -6.50
C LYS A 71 8.34 4.22 -6.90
N LEU A 72 7.50 4.66 -7.83
CA LEU A 72 6.46 3.85 -8.44
C LEU A 72 7.00 3.14 -9.69
N ASN A 73 6.68 1.85 -9.81
CA ASN A 73 6.91 1.09 -11.03
C ASN A 73 5.79 1.36 -12.06
N THR A 74 5.80 0.67 -13.21
CA THR A 74 4.73 0.68 -14.22
C THR A 74 3.34 0.48 -13.61
N ASN A 75 2.34 1.20 -14.14
CA ASN A 75 0.91 1.01 -13.84
C ASN A 75 0.58 0.93 -12.34
N SER A 76 1.18 1.81 -11.55
CA SER A 76 1.08 1.80 -10.09
C SER A 76 0.25 2.97 -9.57
N LEU A 77 -0.43 2.76 -8.43
CA LEU A 77 -1.29 3.76 -7.82
C LEU A 77 -1.19 3.67 -6.29
N ILE A 78 -0.82 4.79 -5.67
CA ILE A 78 -0.76 4.95 -4.23
C ILE A 78 -1.64 6.11 -3.80
N GLN A 79 -2.45 5.88 -2.76
CA GLN A 79 -3.13 6.93 -2.03
C GLN A 79 -2.36 7.23 -0.74
N VAL A 80 -2.03 8.50 -0.52
CA VAL A 80 -1.34 9.00 0.66
C VAL A 80 -2.37 9.63 1.59
N SER A 81 -2.31 9.33 2.87
CA SER A 81 -3.20 9.86 3.90
C SER A 81 -2.40 10.10 5.18
N PHE A 82 -1.81 11.29 5.29
CA PHE A 82 -1.01 11.68 6.45
C PHE A 82 -1.84 12.51 7.41
N SER A 83 -1.61 12.28 8.70
CA SER A 83 -2.18 13.07 9.80
C SER A 83 -1.08 13.42 10.79
N LYS A 84 -1.44 14.16 11.84
CA LYS A 84 -0.50 14.49 12.92
C LYS A 84 0.16 13.26 13.56
N ASN A 85 -0.53 12.11 13.59
CA ASN A 85 -0.06 10.92 14.32
C ASN A 85 0.17 9.69 13.43
N LYS A 86 -0.18 9.76 12.14
CA LYS A 86 -0.16 8.58 11.24
C LYS A 86 0.37 8.96 9.87
N ARG A 87 1.30 8.15 9.35
CA ARG A 87 1.75 8.17 7.96
C ARG A 87 1.18 6.94 7.25
N LEU A 88 -0.03 7.07 6.71
CA LEU A 88 -0.72 5.96 6.06
C LEU A 88 -0.65 6.11 4.54
N LEU A 89 -0.31 5.04 3.85
CA LEU A 89 -0.41 4.91 2.40
C LEU A 89 -1.22 3.66 2.06
N THR A 90 -1.88 3.67 0.91
CA THR A 90 -2.55 2.50 0.36
C THR A 90 -2.03 2.24 -1.05
N LEU A 91 -1.37 1.11 -1.26
CA LEU A 91 -0.99 0.63 -2.60
C LEU A 91 -2.20 -0.05 -3.22
N VAL A 92 -2.88 0.69 -4.09
CA VAL A 92 -4.12 0.23 -4.74
C VAL A 92 -3.80 -0.81 -5.82
N LYS A 93 -2.76 -0.58 -6.62
CA LYS A 93 -2.24 -1.50 -7.64
C LYS A 93 -0.77 -1.26 -7.93
N GLY A 94 -0.13 -2.25 -8.54
CA GLY A 94 1.23 -2.17 -9.06
C GLY A 94 2.28 -2.42 -7.98
N GLU A 95 3.37 -1.69 -8.07
CA GLU A 95 4.57 -1.93 -7.28
C GLU A 95 5.27 -0.62 -6.92
N ALA A 96 5.80 -0.57 -5.70
CA ALA A 96 6.46 0.61 -5.20
C ALA A 96 7.63 0.27 -4.27
N SER A 97 8.69 1.07 -4.41
CA SER A 97 9.79 1.13 -3.46
C SER A 97 9.64 2.34 -2.56
N PHE A 98 9.89 2.13 -1.27
CA PHE A 98 9.79 3.11 -0.20
C PHE A 98 11.14 3.27 0.47
N ASP A 99 11.58 4.52 0.57
CA ASP A 99 12.75 4.94 1.34
C ASP A 99 12.23 5.87 2.43
N VAL A 100 12.03 5.29 3.62
CA VAL A 100 11.25 5.89 4.70
C VAL A 100 12.13 6.67 5.65
N THR A 101 11.82 7.95 5.81
CA THR A 101 12.48 8.81 6.81
C THR A 101 12.17 8.33 8.23
N LYS A 102 13.20 8.29 9.08
CA LYS A 102 13.11 7.84 10.47
C LYS A 102 12.19 8.77 11.28
N ASP A 103 11.08 8.22 11.78
CA ASP A 103 10.18 8.88 12.72
C ASP A 103 9.45 7.81 13.53
N LYS A 104 9.92 7.57 14.76
CA LYS A 104 9.36 6.56 15.66
C LYS A 104 8.02 6.97 16.26
N SER A 105 7.73 8.28 16.29
CA SER A 105 6.50 8.82 16.87
C SER A 105 5.30 8.68 15.94
N ARG A 106 5.56 8.62 14.61
CA ARG A 106 4.54 8.43 13.58
C ARG A 106 4.96 7.29 12.65
N PRO A 107 4.57 6.03 12.91
CA PRO A 107 4.93 4.92 12.04
C PRO A 107 4.43 5.10 10.60
N PHE A 108 5.22 4.59 9.67
CA PHE A 108 4.91 4.59 8.24
C PHE A 108 4.24 3.25 7.89
N THR A 109 2.95 3.29 7.56
CA THR A 109 2.17 2.09 7.25
C THR A 109 1.71 2.13 5.80
N VAL A 110 2.01 1.07 5.04
CA VAL A 110 1.48 0.85 3.70
C VAL A 110 0.45 -0.28 3.75
N ARG A 111 -0.79 0.01 3.38
CA ARG A 111 -1.85 -0.99 3.21
C ARG A 111 -1.82 -1.54 1.80
N VAL A 112 -1.81 -2.86 1.67
CA VAL A 112 -1.78 -3.55 0.38
C VAL A 112 -2.71 -4.75 0.45
N GLY A 113 -3.86 -4.65 -0.22
CA GLY A 113 -4.89 -5.70 -0.16
C GLY A 113 -5.32 -5.98 1.29
N GLU A 114 -5.21 -7.24 1.69
CA GLU A 114 -5.56 -7.73 3.03
C GLU A 114 -4.42 -7.60 4.05
N ARG A 115 -3.38 -6.79 3.80
CA ARG A 115 -2.20 -6.68 4.67
C ARG A 115 -1.79 -5.23 4.94
N SER A 116 -1.12 -5.03 6.08
CA SER A 116 -0.47 -3.79 6.46
C SER A 116 1.02 -4.03 6.68
N PHE A 117 1.85 -3.14 6.13
CA PHE A 117 3.30 -3.17 6.22
C PHE A 117 3.77 -1.92 6.95
N THR A 118 4.33 -2.06 8.16
CA THR A 118 4.71 -0.92 9.00
C THR A 118 6.22 -0.84 9.22
N ALA A 119 6.77 0.34 8.99
CA ALA A 119 8.18 0.68 9.10
C ALA A 119 8.40 1.93 9.98
N LEU A 120 9.57 2.04 10.62
CA LEU A 120 9.99 3.22 11.42
C LEU A 120 11.16 3.98 10.79
N GLY A 121 11.72 3.49 9.69
CA GLY A 121 12.93 3.98 9.02
C GLY A 121 13.62 2.83 8.32
N THR A 122 13.13 2.52 7.12
CA THR A 122 13.36 1.24 6.42
C THR A 122 13.35 1.51 4.93
N ILE A 123 14.17 0.79 4.17
CA ILE A 123 14.10 0.75 2.71
C ILE A 123 13.51 -0.60 2.31
N PHE A 124 12.40 -0.58 1.58
CA PHE A 124 11.70 -1.79 1.17
C PHE A 124 10.94 -1.60 -0.15
N ASN A 125 10.53 -2.71 -0.74
CA ASN A 125 9.73 -2.77 -1.97
C ASN A 125 8.51 -3.66 -1.74
N ILE A 126 7.33 -3.23 -2.20
CA ILE A 126 6.13 -4.06 -2.22
C ILE A 126 5.57 -4.15 -3.62
N GLU A 127 5.39 -5.38 -4.09
CA GLU A 127 4.66 -5.69 -5.31
C GLU A 127 3.30 -6.28 -4.97
N LYS A 128 2.22 -5.68 -5.48
CA LYS A 128 0.86 -6.19 -5.33
C LYS A 128 0.45 -6.97 -6.59
N LYS A 129 0.32 -8.29 -6.48
CA LYS A 129 -0.18 -9.17 -7.56
C LYS A 129 -1.69 -9.32 -7.50
N SER A 130 -2.25 -9.43 -6.30
CA SER A 130 -3.69 -9.44 -6.04
C SER A 130 -3.99 -8.86 -4.65
N ASN A 131 -5.24 -8.93 -4.18
CA ASN A 131 -5.54 -8.54 -2.80
C ASN A 131 -4.98 -9.53 -1.75
N LYS A 132 -4.68 -10.76 -2.18
CA LYS A 132 -4.17 -11.85 -1.33
C LYS A 132 -2.74 -12.26 -1.65
N ASP A 133 -2.21 -11.77 -2.78
CA ASP A 133 -0.89 -12.11 -3.28
C ASP A 133 -0.01 -10.88 -3.41
N MET A 134 1.13 -10.91 -2.74
CA MET A 134 2.05 -9.79 -2.67
C MET A 134 3.45 -10.25 -2.29
N GLU A 135 4.45 -9.49 -2.70
CA GLU A 135 5.84 -9.74 -2.39
C GLU A 135 6.45 -8.52 -1.71
N LEU A 136 7.16 -8.74 -0.59
CA LEU A 136 7.91 -7.72 0.13
C LEU A 136 9.39 -8.07 0.07
N VAL A 137 10.21 -7.08 -0.29
CA VAL A 137 11.67 -7.14 -0.20
C VAL A 137 12.14 -6.05 0.76
N VAL A 138 12.95 -6.39 1.75
CA VAL A 138 13.52 -5.40 2.70
C VAL A 138 15.04 -5.31 2.49
N THR A 139 15.53 -4.13 2.14
CA THR A 139 16.97 -3.90 1.87
C THR A 139 17.69 -3.19 3.01
N GLU A 140 16.97 -2.45 3.84
CA GLU A 140 17.51 -1.85 5.06
C GLU A 140 16.42 -1.77 6.13
N GLY A 141 16.76 -2.11 7.37
CA GLY A 141 15.86 -1.97 8.51
C GLY A 141 14.91 -3.16 8.67
N ARG A 142 13.67 -2.88 9.09
CA ARG A 142 12.66 -3.90 9.42
C ARG A 142 11.26 -3.45 9.01
N VAL A 143 10.43 -4.40 8.61
CA VAL A 143 9.00 -4.20 8.31
C VAL A 143 8.18 -5.21 9.11
N LEU A 144 7.17 -4.74 9.84
CA LEU A 144 6.16 -5.62 10.42
C LEU A 144 4.99 -5.79 9.46
N ILE A 145 4.63 -7.03 9.19
CA ILE A 145 3.45 -7.39 8.41
C ILE A 145 2.34 -7.81 9.36
N THR A 146 1.17 -7.17 9.27
CA THR A 146 -0.03 -7.48 10.05
C THR A 146 -1.28 -7.56 9.18
N GLU A 147 -2.41 -7.93 9.80
CA GLU A 147 -3.74 -7.67 9.27
C GLU A 147 -4.01 -6.15 9.07
N PRO A 148 -4.94 -5.75 8.18
CA PRO A 148 -5.03 -4.39 7.65
C PRO A 148 -5.58 -3.35 8.63
N HIS A 149 -6.12 -3.79 9.78
CA HIS A 149 -6.80 -2.95 10.77
C HIS A 149 -6.19 -3.00 12.18
N GLN A 150 -4.95 -3.47 12.32
CA GLN A 150 -4.29 -3.46 13.63
C GLN A 150 -3.94 -2.01 14.07
N PRO A 151 -4.34 -1.57 15.29
CA PRO A 151 -4.00 -0.25 15.79
C PRO A 151 -2.49 -0.02 15.88
N ILE A 152 -2.01 1.10 15.33
CA ILE A 152 -0.59 1.49 15.31
C ILE A 152 0.01 1.58 16.73
N ASP A 153 -0.77 1.94 17.74
CA ASP A 153 -0.32 2.03 19.14
C ASP A 153 0.05 0.66 19.74
N LYS A 154 -0.47 -0.44 19.17
CA LYS A 154 -0.07 -1.81 19.49
C LYS A 154 1.18 -2.26 18.70
N ILE A 155 1.67 -1.47 17.74
CA ILE A 155 2.78 -1.79 16.82
C ILE A 155 4.10 -1.07 17.20
N THR A 156 4.03 0.13 17.78
CA THR A 156 5.20 0.95 18.11
C THR A 156 6.06 0.40 19.25
N LYS A 157 5.46 0.00 20.37
CA LYS A 157 6.20 -0.58 21.50
C LYS A 157 6.95 -1.88 21.11
N PRO A 158 6.34 -2.84 20.38
CA PRO A 158 6.99 -4.10 20.04
C PRO A 158 8.13 -4.04 19.02
N LEU A 159 8.10 -3.12 18.05
CA LEU A 159 9.11 -3.07 16.99
C LEU A 159 10.53 -2.72 17.51
N THR A 160 10.58 -2.02 18.66
CA THR A 160 11.81 -1.57 19.30
C THR A 160 12.33 -2.51 20.39
N THR A 161 11.50 -3.36 21.00
CA THR A 161 11.86 -4.08 22.24
C THR A 161 11.49 -5.57 22.31
N LEU A 162 10.63 -6.10 21.43
CA LEU A 162 10.12 -7.47 21.58
C LEU A 162 10.84 -8.49 20.68
N THR A 163 11.06 -9.68 21.24
CA THR A 163 11.31 -10.92 20.52
C THR A 163 10.08 -11.29 19.68
N ALA A 164 10.29 -11.99 18.55
CA ALA A 164 9.24 -12.27 17.56
C ALA A 164 7.97 -12.95 18.12
N GLU A 165 8.06 -13.63 19.27
CA GLU A 165 6.96 -14.37 19.90
C GLU A 165 5.78 -13.53 20.40
N LYS A 166 5.92 -12.20 20.54
CA LYS A 166 4.86 -11.32 21.09
C LYS A 166 4.29 -10.31 20.09
N LEU A 167 4.64 -10.42 18.81
CA LEU A 167 4.18 -9.48 17.78
C LEU A 167 2.82 -9.91 17.21
N PRO A 168 1.89 -8.98 16.92
CA PRO A 168 0.62 -9.31 16.25
C PRO A 168 0.82 -9.61 14.75
N GLY A 169 2.02 -10.05 14.34
CA GLY A 169 2.44 -10.16 12.96
C GLY A 169 3.88 -10.65 12.81
N ILE A 170 4.37 -10.64 11.58
CA ILE A 170 5.69 -11.16 11.21
C ILE A 170 6.64 -10.00 10.92
N VAL A 171 7.85 -10.04 11.47
CA VAL A 171 8.90 -9.07 11.14
C VAL A 171 9.78 -9.63 10.05
N ILE A 172 9.95 -8.84 8.99
CA ILE A 172 10.89 -9.08 7.90
C ILE A 172 12.03 -8.07 8.03
N THR A 173 13.25 -8.55 7.94
CA THR A 173 14.48 -7.80 8.18
C THR A 173 15.29 -7.64 6.89
N SER A 174 16.31 -6.81 6.96
CA SER A 174 17.24 -6.57 5.85
C SER A 174 17.78 -7.88 5.24
N GLY A 175 17.65 -8.02 3.92
CA GLY A 175 18.10 -9.19 3.17
C GLY A 175 17.07 -10.33 3.06
N GLU A 176 15.85 -10.12 3.55
CA GLU A 176 14.77 -11.10 3.48
C GLU A 176 13.71 -10.71 2.44
N ILE A 177 13.08 -11.74 1.87
CA ILE A 177 11.93 -11.64 0.97
C ILE A 177 10.78 -12.40 1.63
N ALA A 178 9.63 -11.76 1.71
CA ALA A 178 8.39 -12.39 2.13
C ALA A 178 7.42 -12.44 0.96
N THR A 179 6.95 -13.65 0.65
CA THR A 179 5.89 -13.86 -0.34
C THR A 179 4.62 -14.24 0.40
N ILE A 180 3.54 -13.56 0.07
CA ILE A 180 2.20 -13.82 0.57
C ILE A 180 1.41 -14.36 -0.62
N LYS A 181 0.82 -15.55 -0.48
CA LYS A 181 -0.03 -16.18 -1.48
C LYS A 181 -1.28 -16.73 -0.83
N ASN A 182 -2.46 -16.39 -1.35
CA ASN A 182 -3.74 -16.76 -0.76
C ASN A 182 -3.82 -16.42 0.75
N SER A 183 -3.25 -15.27 1.13
CA SER A 183 -3.15 -14.82 2.52
C SER A 183 -2.30 -15.74 3.43
N VAL A 184 -1.63 -16.77 2.88
CA VAL A 184 -0.61 -17.55 3.58
C VAL A 184 0.76 -16.93 3.35
N TYR A 185 1.54 -16.85 4.43
CA TYR A 185 2.86 -16.26 4.42
C TYR A 185 3.94 -17.31 4.21
N THR A 186 4.93 -16.98 3.39
CA THR A 186 6.20 -17.70 3.34
C THR A 186 7.32 -16.66 3.34
N ALA A 187 8.12 -16.66 4.41
CA ALA A 187 9.28 -15.80 4.53
C ALA A 187 10.55 -16.63 4.34
N ASN A 188 11.42 -16.20 3.44
CA ASN A 188 12.74 -16.78 3.30
C ASN A 188 13.66 -16.16 4.35
N LYS A 189 14.05 -16.94 5.38
CA LYS A 189 14.92 -16.49 6.48
C LYS A 189 16.26 -15.89 6.02
N ARG A 190 16.68 -16.17 4.77
CA ARG A 190 17.82 -15.53 4.11
C ARG A 190 17.68 -15.67 2.60
N SER A 191 17.35 -14.59 1.91
CA SER A 191 17.34 -14.60 0.45
C SER A 191 18.76 -14.40 -0.09
N SER A 192 19.08 -15.00 -1.23
CA SER A 192 20.38 -14.78 -1.86
C SER A 192 20.46 -13.35 -2.42
N PHE A 193 21.67 -12.83 -2.54
CA PHE A 193 21.91 -11.53 -3.17
C PHE A 193 21.28 -11.46 -4.57
N GLU A 194 21.40 -12.52 -5.36
CA GLU A 194 20.79 -12.60 -6.68
C GLU A 194 19.26 -12.53 -6.65
N GLN A 195 18.60 -13.16 -5.67
CA GLN A 195 17.14 -13.07 -5.54
C GLN A 195 16.68 -11.64 -5.30
N ILE A 196 17.38 -10.92 -4.42
CA ILE A 196 17.09 -9.51 -4.11
C ILE A 196 17.35 -8.64 -5.34
N GLN A 197 18.49 -8.81 -6.00
CA GLN A 197 18.83 -8.04 -7.20
C GLN A 197 17.79 -8.23 -8.31
N ARG A 198 17.31 -9.46 -8.54
CA ARG A 198 16.26 -9.72 -9.53
C ARG A 198 14.94 -9.04 -9.16
N ALA A 199 14.51 -9.16 -7.92
CA ALA A 199 13.26 -8.56 -7.45
C ALA A 199 13.28 -7.02 -7.52
N LEU A 200 14.46 -6.40 -7.43
CA LEU A 200 14.63 -4.94 -7.45
C LEU A 200 15.13 -4.39 -8.78
N ALA A 201 15.41 -5.24 -9.78
CA ALA A 201 16.02 -4.83 -11.05
C ALA A 201 15.19 -3.79 -11.82
N TRP A 202 13.87 -3.78 -11.62
CA TRP A 202 12.97 -2.81 -12.24
C TRP A 202 13.36 -1.38 -11.86
N GLN A 203 13.97 -1.18 -10.68
CA GLN A 203 14.42 0.13 -10.22
C GLN A 203 15.53 0.71 -11.11
N GLN A 204 16.24 -0.12 -11.87
CA GLN A 204 17.22 0.29 -12.88
C GLN A 204 16.65 0.18 -14.31
N GLY A 205 15.34 -0.01 -14.47
CA GLY A 205 14.69 -0.17 -15.77
C GLY A 205 14.92 -1.55 -16.40
N MET A 206 15.30 -2.55 -15.59
CA MET A 206 15.65 -3.89 -16.06
C MET A 206 14.67 -4.95 -15.55
N LEU A 207 14.49 -6.01 -16.31
CA LEU A 207 13.85 -7.27 -15.93
C LEU A 207 14.91 -8.36 -16.00
N VAL A 208 14.97 -9.19 -14.96
CA VAL A 208 15.99 -10.23 -14.87
C VAL A 208 15.31 -11.59 -14.68
N PHE A 209 15.52 -12.46 -15.66
CA PHE A 209 14.99 -13.81 -15.65
C PHE A 209 16.12 -14.81 -15.38
N ASN A 210 15.82 -15.84 -14.59
CA ASN A 210 16.74 -16.92 -14.28
C ASN A 210 15.99 -18.26 -14.38
N GLY A 211 15.92 -18.81 -15.59
CA GLY A 211 15.19 -20.05 -15.87
C GLY A 211 13.68 -19.90 -15.67
N GLN A 212 13.11 -18.73 -15.96
CA GLN A 212 11.68 -18.49 -15.86
C GLN A 212 10.98 -19.08 -17.10
N PRO A 213 9.86 -19.81 -16.96
CA PRO A 213 9.06 -20.21 -18.11
C PRO A 213 8.66 -19.00 -18.96
N LEU A 214 8.71 -19.15 -20.29
CA LEU A 214 8.46 -18.07 -21.24
C LEU A 214 7.11 -17.39 -21.01
N ASP A 215 6.06 -18.15 -20.68
CA ASP A 215 4.74 -17.57 -20.39
C ASP A 215 4.79 -16.59 -19.22
N LYS A 216 5.56 -16.93 -18.17
CA LYS A 216 5.75 -16.07 -16.99
C LYS A 216 6.66 -14.89 -17.30
N ALA A 217 7.69 -15.07 -18.11
CA ALA A 217 8.58 -13.97 -18.51
C ALA A 217 7.82 -12.94 -19.35
N LEU A 218 7.04 -13.39 -20.33
CA LEU A 218 6.20 -12.52 -21.16
C LEU A 218 5.08 -11.86 -20.36
N ALA A 219 4.50 -12.55 -19.38
CA ALA A 219 3.53 -11.93 -18.46
C ALA A 219 4.16 -10.77 -17.67
N GLU A 220 5.41 -10.90 -17.25
CA GLU A 220 6.14 -9.82 -16.56
C GLU A 220 6.46 -8.68 -17.53
N VAL A 221 6.97 -8.97 -18.73
CA VAL A 221 7.21 -7.95 -19.78
C VAL A 221 5.93 -7.19 -20.12
N SER A 222 4.79 -7.90 -20.22
CA SER A 222 3.48 -7.32 -20.55
C SER A 222 3.00 -6.29 -19.53
N ARG A 223 3.59 -6.21 -18.32
CA ARG A 223 3.28 -5.13 -17.36
C ARG A 223 3.81 -3.77 -17.81
N TYR A 224 4.82 -3.73 -18.67
CA TYR A 224 5.55 -2.53 -19.07
C TYR A 224 5.17 -2.03 -20.46
N THR A 225 4.33 -2.77 -21.18
CA THR A 225 3.92 -2.44 -22.55
C THR A 225 2.43 -2.70 -22.75
N THR A 226 1.84 -2.05 -23.75
CA THR A 226 0.50 -2.39 -24.24
C THR A 226 0.51 -3.56 -25.22
N THR A 227 1.70 -4.06 -25.58
CA THR A 227 1.87 -5.24 -26.44
C THR A 227 1.38 -6.51 -25.75
N LYS A 228 0.60 -7.30 -26.47
CA LYS A 228 0.12 -8.62 -26.10
C LYS A 228 0.96 -9.67 -26.82
N PHE A 229 1.35 -10.71 -26.09
CA PHE A 229 2.07 -11.84 -26.66
C PHE A 229 1.13 -13.05 -26.76
N GLU A 230 1.05 -13.64 -27.96
CA GLU A 230 0.29 -14.86 -28.23
C GLU A 230 1.26 -16.00 -28.52
N ILE A 231 1.26 -17.03 -27.68
CA ILE A 231 2.10 -18.23 -27.91
C ILE A 231 1.24 -19.27 -28.63
N ILE A 232 1.58 -19.59 -29.88
CA ILE A 232 0.87 -20.60 -30.67
C ILE A 232 1.27 -22.01 -30.22
N ASP A 233 2.57 -22.25 -30.13
CA ASP A 233 3.11 -23.55 -29.74
C ASP A 233 3.11 -23.71 -28.23
N LYS A 234 2.21 -24.54 -27.69
CA LYS A 234 2.15 -24.85 -26.25
C LYS A 234 3.49 -25.32 -25.67
N LYS A 235 4.36 -25.93 -26.49
CA LYS A 235 5.71 -26.35 -26.09
C LYS A 235 6.58 -25.17 -25.62
N LEU A 236 6.42 -24.00 -26.26
CA LEU A 236 7.19 -22.80 -25.93
C LEU A 236 6.87 -22.23 -24.56
N THR A 237 5.67 -22.46 -24.04
CA THR A 237 5.25 -21.93 -22.72
C THR A 237 6.22 -22.32 -21.60
N LYS A 238 6.83 -23.51 -21.70
CA LYS A 238 7.76 -24.04 -20.70
C LYS A 238 9.23 -23.74 -21.00
N THR A 239 9.54 -23.13 -22.15
CA THR A 239 10.91 -22.75 -22.52
C THR A 239 11.48 -21.83 -21.44
N LYS A 240 12.69 -22.13 -21.01
CA LYS A 240 13.34 -21.45 -19.89
C LYS A 240 14.08 -20.23 -20.40
N VAL A 241 13.64 -19.05 -20.00
CA VAL A 241 14.26 -17.77 -20.34
C VAL A 241 15.16 -17.33 -19.20
N SER A 242 16.39 -16.97 -19.55
CA SER A 242 17.39 -16.39 -18.65
C SER A 242 18.02 -15.18 -19.34
N GLY A 243 18.32 -14.13 -18.58
CA GLY A 243 18.97 -12.94 -19.11
C GLY A 243 18.49 -11.65 -18.46
N TYR A 244 19.06 -10.55 -18.94
CA TYR A 244 18.75 -9.19 -18.51
C TYR A 244 18.11 -8.45 -19.68
N PHE A 245 16.92 -7.91 -19.46
CA PHE A 245 16.12 -7.25 -20.49
C PHE A 245 15.76 -5.85 -20.03
N LYS A 246 15.88 -4.85 -20.89
CA LYS A 246 15.33 -3.52 -20.56
C LYS A 246 13.81 -3.61 -20.60
N ALA A 247 13.15 -3.07 -19.58
CA ALA A 247 11.70 -3.22 -19.42
C ALA A 247 10.88 -2.56 -20.56
N ASN A 248 11.47 -1.58 -21.26
CA ASN A 248 10.86 -0.86 -22.37
C ASN A 248 11.42 -1.24 -23.76
N ASP A 249 12.24 -2.29 -23.85
CA ASP A 249 12.89 -2.70 -25.10
C ASP A 249 12.31 -4.02 -25.63
N ILE A 250 11.14 -3.90 -26.26
CA ILE A 250 10.44 -5.06 -26.83
C ILE A 250 11.22 -5.64 -28.02
N ASN A 251 11.87 -4.80 -28.83
CA ASN A 251 12.65 -5.27 -29.98
C ASN A 251 13.85 -6.11 -29.51
N GLY A 252 14.62 -5.62 -28.53
CA GLY A 252 15.74 -6.39 -27.97
C GLY A 252 15.30 -7.72 -27.33
N LEU A 253 14.11 -7.78 -26.73
CA LEU A 253 13.53 -9.05 -26.26
C LEU A 253 13.27 -10.01 -27.44
N LEU A 254 12.60 -9.53 -28.50
CA LEU A 254 12.24 -10.36 -29.65
C LEU A 254 13.47 -10.88 -30.40
N GLU A 255 14.47 -10.02 -30.62
CA GLU A 255 15.76 -10.41 -31.19
C GLU A 255 16.45 -11.49 -30.34
N SER A 256 16.37 -11.37 -29.01
CA SER A 256 16.91 -12.41 -28.13
C SER A 256 16.13 -13.71 -28.21
N LEU A 257 14.80 -13.66 -28.34
CA LEU A 257 13.95 -14.86 -28.48
C LEU A 257 14.23 -15.61 -29.79
N GLU A 258 14.44 -14.87 -30.87
CA GLU A 258 14.80 -15.40 -32.18
C GLU A 258 16.19 -16.05 -32.16
N ASN A 259 17.21 -15.30 -31.77
CA ASN A 259 18.60 -15.74 -31.87
C ASN A 259 19.01 -16.82 -30.85
N ASN A 260 18.41 -16.83 -29.66
CA ASN A 260 18.89 -17.68 -28.56
C ASN A 260 17.92 -18.80 -28.17
N PHE A 261 16.64 -18.71 -28.57
CA PHE A 261 15.60 -19.65 -28.12
C PHE A 261 14.88 -20.35 -29.28
N ASN A 262 15.27 -20.09 -30.53
CA ASN A 262 14.63 -20.63 -31.74
C ASN A 262 13.12 -20.31 -31.81
N ILE A 263 12.76 -19.09 -31.37
CA ILE A 263 11.38 -18.59 -31.35
C ILE A 263 11.27 -17.46 -32.36
N GLN A 264 10.53 -17.68 -33.45
CA GLN A 264 10.19 -16.63 -34.39
C GLN A 264 8.97 -15.85 -33.91
N PHE A 265 8.79 -14.64 -34.45
CA PHE A 265 7.68 -13.78 -34.10
C PHE A 265 7.05 -13.10 -35.32
N GLU A 266 5.74 -12.88 -35.25
CA GLU A 266 4.95 -12.18 -36.26
C GLU A 266 4.18 -11.03 -35.58
N LYS A 267 4.27 -9.82 -36.14
CA LYS A 267 3.41 -8.70 -35.71
C LYS A 267 2.04 -8.86 -36.36
N VAL A 268 1.07 -9.35 -35.59
CA VAL A 268 -0.31 -9.56 -36.05
C VAL A 268 -1.03 -8.23 -36.26
N ASN A 269 -0.78 -7.27 -35.36
CA ASN A 269 -1.24 -5.89 -35.44
C ASN A 269 -0.33 -5.00 -34.58
N ASN A 270 -0.69 -3.72 -34.43
CA ASN A 270 0.12 -2.74 -33.68
C ASN A 270 0.44 -3.15 -32.23
N ASN A 271 -0.43 -3.93 -31.59
CA ASN A 271 -0.32 -4.28 -30.17
C ASN A 271 -0.29 -5.79 -29.93
N THR A 272 -0.23 -6.64 -30.95
CA THR A 272 -0.20 -8.10 -30.78
C THR A 272 0.98 -8.69 -31.52
N ILE A 273 1.79 -9.45 -30.80
CA ILE A 273 2.90 -10.22 -31.32
C ILE A 273 2.63 -11.70 -31.08
N ARG A 274 2.68 -12.48 -32.15
CA ARG A 274 2.51 -13.92 -32.13
C ARG A 274 3.88 -14.60 -32.14
N LEU A 275 4.05 -15.61 -31.30
CA LEU A 275 5.28 -16.37 -31.13
C LEU A 275 5.06 -17.83 -31.52
N SER A 276 5.97 -18.39 -32.31
CA SER A 276 5.96 -19.78 -32.75
C SER A 276 7.39 -20.34 -32.80
N LEU A 277 7.53 -21.66 -32.86
CA LEU A 277 8.83 -22.28 -33.08
C LEU A 277 9.32 -21.95 -34.48
N ASN A 278 10.61 -21.61 -34.60
CA ASN A 278 11.23 -21.52 -35.91
C ASN A 278 11.54 -22.96 -36.40
N THR A 279 10.77 -23.40 -37.39
CA THR A 279 10.86 -24.74 -37.98
C THR A 279 11.90 -24.84 -39.10
N GLU A 280 12.46 -23.72 -39.56
CA GLU A 280 13.45 -23.67 -40.65
C GLU A 280 14.90 -23.80 -40.15
N ALA A 281 15.14 -23.73 -38.83
CA ALA A 281 16.48 -23.83 -38.24
C ALA A 281 17.02 -25.26 -38.04
N ASN A 282 16.27 -26.29 -38.50
CA ASN A 282 16.72 -27.69 -38.51
C ASN A 282 17.09 -28.12 -39.94
N HIS A 283 18.09 -27.47 -40.54
CA HIS A 283 18.82 -27.98 -41.70
C HIS A 283 20.28 -27.57 -41.63
#